data_AF-A0A846BTK8-F1
#
_entry.id   AF-A0A846BTK8-F1
#
_cell.length_a   1.000
_cell.length_b   1.000
_cell.length_c   1.000
_cell.angle_alpha   90.00
_cell.angle_beta   90.00
_cell.angle_gamma   90.00
#
_symmetry.space_group_name_H-M   'P 1'
#
loop_
_entity.id
_entity.type
_entity.pdbx_description
1 polymer ?
#
loop_
_entity_poly.entity_id
_entity_poly.type
_entity_poly.pdbx_seq_one_letter_code
_entity_poly.pdbx_strand_id
1 'polypeptide(L)' 'MEVEKSPLCRPESDCWDVKLTFFDPSHRTQRARKVYRFTVDVSDVVSVTIGRVHSWVVF' A
#
# COMPACT_ATOMS: atom_id res chain seq x y z
N MET A 1 -2.66 -9.03 2.46
CA MET A 1 -1.88 -7.84 2.83
C MET A 1 -0.47 -8.10 2.37
N GLU A 2 0.08 -7.20 1.58
CA GLU A 2 1.43 -7.31 1.03
C GLU A 2 2.25 -6.11 1.49
N VAL A 3 3.52 -6.32 1.81
CA VAL A 3 4.45 -5.29 2.25
C VAL A 3 5.75 -5.48 1.48
N GLU A 4 6.22 -4.42 0.83
CA GLU A 4 7.45 -4.45 0.02
C GLU A 4 8.27 -3.18 0.26
N LYS A 5 9.60 -3.26 0.07
CA LYS A 5 10.45 -2.08 0.19
C LYS A 5 10.13 -1.10 -0.93
N SER A 6 9.90 0.17 -0.58
CA SER A 6 9.48 1.17 -1.57
C SER A 6 10.68 1.63 -2.41
N PRO A 7 10.59 1.62 -3.76
CA PRO A 7 11.64 2.13 -4.62
C PRO A 7 11.70 3.67 -4.64
N LEU A 8 10.73 4.34 -4.02
CA LEU A 8 10.60 5.80 -4.01
C LEU A 8 11.39 6.45 -2.87
N CYS A 9 12.04 5.66 -2.02
CA CYS A 9 12.78 6.15 -0.88
C CYS A 9 14.06 6.89 -1.29
N ARG A 10 14.40 7.91 -0.50
CA ARG A 10 15.75 8.49 -0.52
C ARG A 10 16.74 7.45 0.03
N PRO A 11 18.05 7.53 -0.31
CA PRO A 11 19.03 6.51 0.09
C PRO A 11 19.10 6.22 1.60
N GLU A 12 18.89 7.24 2.43
CA GLU A 12 18.91 7.12 3.90
C GLU A 12 17.55 6.79 4.53
N SER A 13 16.50 6.65 3.71
CA SER A 13 15.16 6.31 4.18
C SER A 13 14.90 4.80 4.11
N ASP A 14 14.26 4.26 5.13
CA ASP A 14 13.63 2.95 5.16
C ASP A 14 12.11 3.10 5.04
N CYS A 15 11.63 3.23 3.80
CA CYS A 15 10.20 3.25 3.51
C CYS A 15 9.69 1.98 2.83
N TRP A 16 8.43 1.68 3.16
CA TRP A 16 7.75 0.45 2.82
C TRP A 16 6.41 0.77 2.18
N ASP A 17 6.12 0.10 1.06
CA ASP A 17 4.81 0.13 0.43
C ASP A 17 3.94 -0.97 1.04
N VAL A 18 2.83 -0.58 1.66
CA VAL A 18 1.82 -1.47 2.25
C VAL A 18 0.61 -1.52 1.34
N LYS A 19 0.31 -2.70 0.78
CA LYS A 19 -0.84 -2.94 -0.10
C LYS A 19 -1.94 -3.72 0.63
N LEU A 20 -3.12 -3.12 0.67
CA LEU A 20 -4.35 -3.70 1.18
C LEU A 20 -5.29 -3.98 0.01
N THR A 21 -5.65 -5.24 -0.18
CA THR A 21 -6.57 -5.69 -1.24
C THR A 21 -7.90 -6.10 -0.62
N PHE A 22 -8.95 -5.39 -0.97
CA PHE A 22 -10.31 -5.64 -0.54
C PHE A 22 -11.10 -6.32 -1.65
N PHE A 23 -12.03 -7.20 -1.26
CA PHE A 23 -12.92 -7.90 -2.17
C PHE A 23 -14.33 -7.95 -1.59
N ASP A 24 -15.33 -8.07 -2.45
CA ASP A 24 -16.71 -8.27 -2.03
C ASP A 24 -16.96 -9.78 -1.79
N PRO A 25 -17.24 -10.22 -0.56
CA PRO A 25 -17.44 -11.64 -0.26
C PRO A 25 -18.73 -12.19 -0.89
N SER A 26 -19.74 -11.36 -1.14
CA SER A 26 -21.02 -11.76 -1.74
C SER A 26 -20.96 -11.90 -3.26
N HIS A 27 -20.04 -11.18 -3.91
CA HIS A 27 -19.89 -11.13 -5.37
C HIS A 27 -18.45 -11.36 -5.81
N ARG A 28 -17.80 -12.39 -5.25
CA ARG A 28 -16.35 -12.59 -5.31
C ARG A 28 -15.76 -12.75 -6.71
N THR A 29 -16.56 -13.25 -7.67
CA THR A 29 -16.16 -13.43 -9.08
C THR A 29 -16.65 -12.32 -10.01
N GLN A 30 -17.60 -11.50 -9.55
CA GLN A 30 -18.28 -10.50 -10.39
C GLN A 30 -17.78 -9.08 -10.11
N ARG A 31 -17.22 -8.83 -8.92
CA ARG A 31 -16.67 -7.53 -8.54
C ARG A 31 -15.16 -7.55 -8.49
N ALA A 32 -14.55 -6.59 -9.19
CA ALA A 32 -13.12 -6.36 -9.12
C ALA A 32 -12.68 -6.05 -7.69
N ARG A 33 -11.48 -6.50 -7.35
CA ARG A 33 -10.85 -6.21 -6.06
C ARG A 33 -10.34 -4.78 -6.06
N LYS A 34 -10.43 -4.10 -4.92
CA LYS A 34 -9.90 -2.74 -4.74
C LYS A 34 -8.59 -2.82 -3.96
N VAL A 35 -7.52 -2.28 -4.53
CA VAL A 35 -6.21 -2.19 -3.88
C VAL A 35 -6.01 -0.76 -3.38
N TYR A 36 -5.49 -0.63 -2.16
CA TYR A 36 -4.98 0.60 -1.58
C TYR A 36 -3.51 0.41 -1.24
N ARG A 37 -2.67 1.37 -1.64
CA ARG A 37 -1.25 1.39 -1.34
C ARG A 37 -0.89 2.63 -0.53
N PHE A 38 -0.25 2.40 0.61
CA PHE A 38 0.33 3.39 1.50
C PHE A 38 1.84 3.26 1.42
N THR A 39 2.56 4.38 1.47
CA THR A 39 4.00 4.36 1.66
C THR A 39 4.29 4.91 3.04
N VAL A 40 4.99 4.16 3.87
CA VAL A 40 5.31 4.53 5.25
C VAL A 40 6.82 4.55 5.41
N ASP A 41 7.37 5.67 5.87
CA ASP A 41 8.76 5.81 6.26
C ASP A 41 8.89 5.49 7.75
N VAL A 42 9.73 4.51 8.07
CA VAL A 42 10.01 4.02 9.43
C VAL A 42 11.46 4.25 9.86
N SER A 43 12.17 5.17 9.18
CA SER A 43 13.57 5.48 9.47
C SER A 43 13.79 6.12 10.84
N ASP A 44 12.76 6.78 11.38
CA ASP A 44 12.80 7.49 12.66
C ASP A 44 11.84 6.83 13.67
N VAL A 45 11.97 7.20 14.95
CA VAL A 45 11.16 6.72 16.07
C VAL A 45 9.67 6.92 15.82
N VAL A 46 9.30 8.04 15.18
CA VAL A 46 7.93 8.32 14.77
C VAL A 46 7.81 8.09 13.27
N SER A 47 7.03 7.07 12.90
CA SER A 47 6.78 6.75 11.51
C SER A 47 5.87 7.79 10.85
N VAL A 48 6.11 8.04 9.56
CA VAL A 48 5.35 9.01 8.77
C VAL A 48 4.83 8.39 7.48
N THR A 49 3.62 8.78 7.08
CA THR A 49 3.08 8.39 5.77
C THR A 49 3.60 9.34 4.71
N ILE A 50 4.10 8.78 3.61
CA ILE A 50 4.67 9.54 2.50
C ILE A 50 3.62 9.70 1.40
N GLY A 51 3.32 10.95 1.05
CA GLY A 51 2.44 11.29 -0.06
C GLY A 51 0.97 10.89 0.17
N ARG A 52 0.23 10.75 -0.93
CA ARG A 52 -1.20 10.38 -0.91
C ARG A 52 -1.38 8.88 -1.06
N VAL A 53 -2.48 8.36 -0.52
CA VAL A 53 -2.88 6.97 -0.75
C VAL A 53 -3.17 6.74 -2.23
N HIS A 54 -2.55 5.73 -2.82
CA HIS A 54 -2.86 5.30 -4.17
C HIS A 54 -3.90 4.19 -4.15
N SER A 55 -4.85 4.20 -5.08
CA SER A 55 -5.85 3.13 -5.18
C SER A 55 -6.19 2.79 -6.62
N TRP A 56 -6.40 1.50 -6.89
CA TRP A 56 -6.79 0.99 -8.21
C TRP A 56 -7.63 -0.28 -8.07
N VAL A 57 -8.25 -0.72 -9.17
CA VAL A 57 -9.00 -1.97 -9.23
C VAL A 57 -8.15 -3.05 -9.91
N VAL A 58 -8.29 -4.28 -9.46
CA VAL A 58 -7.64 -5.48 -10.03
C VAL A 58 -8.72 -6.53 -10.26
N PHE A 59 -8.74 -7.10 -11.46
CA PHE A 59 -9.62 -8.20 -11.84
C PHE A 59 -8.91 -9.51 -11.50
#